data_AF-A0A0G0BP08-F1
#
_entry.id   AF-A0A0G0BP08-F1
#
_cell.length_a   1.000
_cell.length_b   1.000
_cell.length_c   1.000
_cell.angle_alpha   90.00
_cell.angle_beta   90.00
_cell.angle_gamma   90.00
#
_symmetry.space_group_name_H-M   'P 1'
#
loop_
_entity.id
_entity.type
_entity.pdbx_description
1 polymer ?
#
loop_
_entity_poly.entity_id
_entity_poly.type
_entity_poly.pdbx_seq_one_letter_code
_entity_poly.pdbx_strand_id
1 'polypeptide(L)'
;METLSPIIHFIDQKKVEFLSAHKYEEMRRQLLVKLQELDSGSYEEIARINYYILMLGLRYNYMKLDEADRLYELIDNAFLQEEAKIKDKLNKADKKDKHTIHLQLGYFYKMAQHYLDNLENLFRAKYFFDHSKKAYTDKLRFRASQKLHEHKLLDFFEYKREELTNRFRTHYLLYTLFGGIGMIIFWRGIWDLTYNIPIVRTDLGAIIIGLFIMTVTGFMASLGDRSIISTTDKFEE
;
A
#
# COMPACT_ATOMS: atom_id res chain seq x y z
N MET A 1 18.11 19.90 -8.17
CA MET A 1 16.82 19.73 -7.45
C MET A 1 16.85 18.52 -6.49
N GLU A 2 18.00 18.21 -5.85
CA GLU A 2 18.23 16.95 -5.10
C GLU A 2 18.22 17.07 -3.56
N THR A 3 17.90 18.22 -2.99
CA THR A 3 18.26 18.53 -1.58
C THR A 3 17.24 18.14 -0.51
N LEU A 4 16.05 17.63 -0.86
CA LEU A 4 15.05 17.18 0.15
C LEU A 4 15.28 15.77 0.67
N SER A 5 15.90 14.90 -0.12
CA SER A 5 16.13 13.50 0.23
C SER A 5 16.84 13.34 1.59
N PRO A 6 17.88 14.13 1.91
CA PRO A 6 18.54 14.06 3.22
C PRO A 6 17.64 14.49 4.39
N ILE A 7 16.81 15.53 4.23
CA ILE A 7 15.90 16.01 5.28
C ILE A 7 14.81 14.98 5.53
N ILE A 8 14.19 14.47 4.47
CA ILE A 8 13.15 13.45 4.55
C ILE A 8 13.71 12.19 5.22
N HIS A 9 14.88 11.72 4.76
CA HIS A 9 15.53 10.56 5.35
C HIS A 9 15.85 10.78 6.83
N PHE A 10 16.32 11.97 7.21
CA PHE A 10 16.55 12.32 8.62
C PHE A 10 15.24 12.29 9.45
N ILE A 11 14.14 12.81 8.93
CA ILE A 11 12.83 12.77 9.61
C ILE A 11 12.27 11.35 9.69
N ASP A 12 12.51 10.50 8.69
CA ASP A 12 12.01 9.13 8.66
C ASP A 12 12.80 8.18 9.56
N GLN A 13 14.04 8.54 9.93
CA GLN A 13 14.81 7.77 10.91
C GLN A 13 14.08 7.71 12.24
N LYS A 14 13.70 6.52 12.68
CA LYS A 14 13.00 6.28 13.96
C LYS A 14 13.83 6.64 15.20
N LYS A 15 15.15 6.84 15.06
CA LYS A 15 16.02 7.21 16.16
C LYS A 15 15.84 8.71 16.45
N VAL A 16 15.37 9.02 17.66
CA VAL A 16 15.28 10.41 18.14
C VAL A 16 16.67 10.86 18.54
N GLU A 17 17.45 11.35 17.58
CA GLU A 17 18.66 12.11 17.87
C GLU A 17 18.27 13.51 18.36
N PHE A 18 19.04 14.09 19.28
CA PHE A 18 18.81 15.47 19.69
C PHE A 18 18.94 16.42 18.49
N LEU A 19 17.91 17.24 18.25
CA LEU A 19 17.90 18.24 17.18
C LEU A 19 18.04 19.63 17.79
N SER A 20 19.11 20.35 17.46
CA SER A 20 19.28 21.74 17.91
C SER A 20 18.23 22.66 17.27
N ALA A 21 17.84 23.72 17.98
CA ALA A 21 16.87 24.70 17.48
C ALA A 21 17.32 25.34 16.15
N HIS A 22 18.63 25.61 16.00
CA HIS A 22 19.20 26.10 14.75
C HIS A 22 18.98 25.11 13.59
N LYS A 23 19.28 23.82 13.79
CA LYS A 23 19.13 22.79 12.77
C LYS A 23 17.65 22.54 12.44
N TYR A 24 16.77 22.64 13.43
CA TYR A 24 15.32 22.62 13.22
C TYR A 24 14.86 23.75 12.30
N GLU A 25 15.21 25.00 12.61
CA GLU A 25 14.82 26.16 11.80
C GLU A 25 15.41 26.10 10.39
N GLU A 26 16.63 25.60 10.25
CA GLU A 26 17.26 25.39 8.95
C GLU A 26 16.47 24.39 8.10
N MET A 27 16.15 23.21 8.64
CA MET A 27 15.34 22.19 7.95
C MET A 27 13.94 22.70 7.62
N ARG A 28 13.28 23.37 8.58
CA ARG A 28 11.96 23.97 8.38
C ARG A 28 11.98 25.02 7.27
N ARG A 29 13.00 25.89 7.25
CA ARG A 29 13.18 26.89 6.18
C ARG A 29 13.36 26.23 4.83
N GLN A 30 14.17 25.17 4.72
CA GLN A 30 14.36 24.45 3.46
C GLN A 30 13.05 23.82 2.96
N LEU A 31 12.24 23.24 3.86
CA LEU A 31 10.92 22.71 3.52
C LEU A 31 9.96 23.82 3.07
N LEU A 32 9.94 24.97 3.74
CA LEU A 32 9.08 26.11 3.38
C LEU A 32 9.46 26.75 2.05
N VAL A 33 10.77 26.92 1.76
CA VAL A 33 11.24 27.39 0.45
C VAL A 33 10.76 26.44 -0.64
N LYS A 34 10.88 25.12 -0.40
CA LYS A 34 10.37 24.14 -1.37
C LYS A 34 8.86 24.24 -1.56
N LEU A 35 8.11 24.44 -0.48
CA LEU A 35 6.66 24.63 -0.56
C LEU A 35 6.28 25.83 -1.44
N GLN A 36 7.06 26.92 -1.39
CA GLN A 36 6.85 28.12 -2.21
C GLN A 36 7.20 27.91 -3.69
N GLU A 37 8.10 26.97 -4.01
CA GLU A 37 8.45 26.61 -5.38
C GLU A 37 7.42 25.70 -6.06
N LEU A 38 6.46 25.14 -5.31
CA LEU A 38 5.47 24.22 -5.86
C LEU A 38 4.34 24.96 -6.57
N ASP A 39 3.94 24.43 -7.72
CA ASP A 39 2.75 24.89 -8.42
C ASP A 39 1.49 24.58 -7.60
N SER A 40 0.48 25.45 -7.73
CA SER A 40 -0.82 25.30 -7.05
C SER A 40 -1.57 24.01 -7.39
N GLY A 41 -1.17 23.29 -8.45
CA GLY A 41 -1.75 22.00 -8.85
C GLY A 41 -1.04 20.76 -8.29
N SER A 42 0.06 20.90 -7.56
CA SER A 42 0.88 19.82 -7.00
C SER A 42 0.44 19.44 -5.59
N TYR A 43 -0.83 19.08 -5.43
CA TYR A 43 -1.43 18.86 -4.11
C TYR A 43 -0.80 17.69 -3.35
N GLU A 44 -0.38 16.63 -4.04
CA GLU A 44 0.40 15.54 -3.43
C GLU A 44 1.69 16.04 -2.78
N GLU A 45 2.49 16.81 -3.50
CA GLU A 45 3.75 17.35 -2.99
C GLU A 45 3.53 18.37 -1.87
N ILE A 46 2.49 19.21 -1.99
CA ILE A 46 2.08 20.16 -0.94
C ILE A 46 1.73 19.40 0.34
N ALA A 47 0.90 18.36 0.26
CA ALA A 47 0.53 17.53 1.41
C ALA A 47 1.77 16.88 2.04
N ARG A 48 2.66 16.34 1.20
CA ARG A 48 3.90 15.69 1.64
C ARG A 48 4.84 16.66 2.37
N ILE A 49 5.06 17.86 1.85
CA ILE A 49 5.94 18.83 2.52
C ILE A 49 5.33 19.30 3.84
N ASN A 50 4.03 19.62 3.88
CA ASN A 50 3.37 19.99 5.13
C ASN A 50 3.40 18.86 6.16
N TYR A 51 3.25 17.60 5.72
CA TYR A 51 3.44 16.42 6.57
C TYR A 51 4.84 16.39 7.20
N TYR A 52 5.90 16.62 6.42
CA TYR A 52 7.26 16.63 6.97
C TYR A 52 7.51 17.81 7.92
N ILE A 53 6.94 18.99 7.66
CA ILE A 53 7.01 20.13 8.59
C ILE A 53 6.32 19.77 9.91
N LEU A 54 5.13 19.20 9.84
CA LEU A 54 4.35 18.76 11.00
C LEU A 54 5.11 17.69 11.81
N MET A 55 5.64 16.67 11.13
CA MET A 55 6.44 15.61 11.74
C MET A 55 7.69 16.16 12.43
N LEU A 56 8.42 17.06 11.77
CA LEU A 56 9.60 17.70 12.32
C LEU A 56 9.24 18.49 13.59
N GLY A 57 8.19 19.30 13.54
CA GLY A 57 7.73 20.11 14.67
C GLY A 57 7.30 19.28 15.87
N LEU A 58 6.43 18.30 15.64
CA LEU A 58 5.88 17.44 16.69
C LEU A 58 6.95 16.54 17.31
N ARG A 59 7.78 15.88 16.49
CA ARG A 59 8.78 14.94 16.99
C ARG A 59 9.76 15.60 17.95
N TYR A 60 10.23 16.80 17.61
CA TYR A 60 11.27 17.52 18.35
C TYR A 60 10.74 18.60 19.31
N ASN A 61 9.42 18.65 19.56
CA ASN A 61 8.77 19.59 20.49
C ASN A 61 9.00 21.07 20.15
N TYR A 62 9.19 21.42 18.88
CA TYR A 62 9.38 22.82 18.46
C TYR A 62 8.10 23.48 17.94
N MET A 63 6.98 22.76 17.92
CA MET A 63 5.73 23.22 17.33
C MET A 63 4.64 23.41 18.37
N LYS A 64 3.91 24.53 18.26
CA LYS A 64 2.73 24.80 19.07
C LYS A 64 1.51 24.07 18.51
N LEU A 65 0.52 23.80 19.35
CA LEU A 65 -0.67 23.04 18.97
C LEU A 65 -1.46 23.71 17.83
N ASP A 66 -1.63 25.02 17.91
CA ASP A 66 -2.28 25.87 16.92
C ASP A 66 -1.55 25.94 15.56
N GLU A 67 -0.23 25.71 15.55
CA GLU A 67 0.51 25.51 14.30
C GLU A 67 0.31 24.09 13.75
N ALA A 68 0.33 23.08 14.63
CA ALA A 68 0.08 21.69 14.25
C ALA A 68 -1.32 21.51 13.62
N ASP A 69 -2.34 22.18 14.18
CA ASP A 69 -3.70 22.21 13.65
C ASP A 69 -3.76 22.75 12.23
N ARG A 70 -3.16 23.93 12.01
CA ARG A 70 -3.14 24.56 10.69
C ARG A 70 -2.43 23.71 9.66
N LEU A 71 -1.28 23.13 10.01
CA LEU A 71 -0.55 22.23 9.11
C LEU A 71 -1.35 20.97 8.81
N TYR A 72 -2.03 20.39 9.82
CA TYR A 72 -2.90 19.24 9.62
C TYR A 72 -4.03 19.56 8.63
N GLU A 73 -4.69 20.70 8.79
CA GLU A 73 -5.76 21.13 7.86
C GLU A 73 -5.23 21.35 6.44
N LEU A 74 -4.03 21.91 6.28
CA LEU A 74 -3.39 22.03 4.97
C LEU A 74 -3.11 20.67 4.33
N ILE A 75 -2.68 19.67 5.12
CA ILE A 75 -2.46 18.30 4.65
C ILE A 75 -3.79 17.67 4.20
N ASP A 76 -4.84 17.73 5.02
CA ASP A 76 -6.13 17.12 4.70
C ASP A 76 -6.76 17.76 3.45
N ASN A 77 -6.75 19.09 3.35
CA ASN A 77 -7.25 19.81 2.18
C ASN A 77 -6.47 19.44 0.91
N ALA A 78 -5.15 19.37 0.99
CA ALA A 78 -4.32 18.98 -0.15
C ALA A 78 -4.59 17.52 -0.57
N PHE A 79 -4.77 16.60 0.38
CA PHE A 79 -5.18 15.23 0.04
C PHE A 79 -6.56 15.16 -0.61
N LEU A 80 -7.54 15.90 -0.11
CA LEU A 80 -8.88 15.96 -0.71
C LEU A 80 -8.83 16.50 -2.15
N GLN A 81 -8.01 17.52 -2.40
CA GLN A 81 -7.83 18.11 -3.72
C GLN A 81 -7.13 17.15 -4.69
N GLU A 82 -6.08 16.43 -4.24
CA GLU A 82 -5.41 15.43 -5.09
C GLU A 82 -6.35 14.25 -5.38
N GLU A 83 -7.10 13.76 -4.39
CA GLU A 83 -8.09 12.69 -4.58
C GLU A 83 -9.13 13.10 -5.63
N ALA A 84 -9.68 14.31 -5.51
CA ALA A 84 -10.65 14.86 -6.47
C ALA A 84 -10.05 14.98 -7.88
N LYS A 85 -8.81 15.44 -7.99
CA LYS A 85 -8.07 15.57 -9.26
C LYS A 85 -7.83 14.21 -9.92
N ILE A 86 -7.42 13.20 -9.17
CA ILE A 86 -7.22 11.83 -9.71
C ILE A 86 -8.56 11.23 -10.13
N LYS A 87 -9.62 11.43 -9.34
CA LYS A 87 -10.98 10.97 -9.69
C LYS A 87 -11.54 11.65 -10.94
N ASP A 88 -11.33 12.95 -11.09
CA ASP A 88 -11.73 13.70 -12.29
C ASP A 88 -11.01 13.16 -13.54
N LYS A 89 -9.70 12.91 -13.44
CA LYS A 89 -8.93 12.23 -14.51
C LYS A 89 -9.51 10.86 -14.82
N LEU A 90 -9.86 10.07 -13.80
CA LEU A 90 -10.42 8.73 -13.99
C LEU A 90 -11.77 8.76 -14.71
N ASN A 91 -12.61 9.75 -14.39
CA ASN A 91 -13.92 9.91 -15.01
C ASN A 91 -13.82 10.33 -16.48
N LYS A 92 -12.81 11.14 -16.82
CA LYS A 92 -12.56 11.65 -18.20
C LYS A 92 -11.73 10.70 -19.06
N ALA A 93 -11.04 9.72 -18.46
CA ALA A 93 -10.12 8.85 -19.17
C ALA A 93 -10.80 7.76 -20.01
N ASP A 94 -10.17 7.43 -21.13
CA ASP A 94 -10.54 6.30 -21.96
C ASP A 94 -10.30 4.96 -21.26
N LYS A 95 -11.00 3.91 -21.69
CA LYS A 95 -10.92 2.56 -21.10
C LYS A 95 -9.49 2.03 -20.96
N LYS A 96 -8.59 2.40 -21.89
CA LYS A 96 -7.18 1.96 -21.88
C LYS A 96 -6.37 2.60 -20.75
N ASP A 97 -6.66 3.85 -20.42
CA ASP A 97 -5.88 4.64 -19.45
C ASP A 97 -6.42 4.55 -18.02
N LYS A 98 -7.68 4.12 -17.86
CA LYS A 98 -8.32 3.91 -16.55
C LYS A 98 -7.51 2.99 -15.63
N HIS A 99 -6.88 1.95 -16.18
CA HIS A 99 -6.08 1.03 -15.36
C HIS A 99 -4.91 1.75 -14.68
N THR A 100 -4.15 2.54 -15.44
CA THR A 100 -3.03 3.33 -14.93
C THR A 100 -3.49 4.34 -13.88
N ILE A 101 -4.63 5.00 -14.11
CA ILE A 101 -5.17 5.98 -13.16
C ILE A 101 -5.69 5.30 -11.89
N HIS A 102 -6.29 4.12 -12.00
CA HIS A 102 -6.65 3.32 -10.82
C HIS A 102 -5.43 2.93 -9.98
N LEU A 103 -4.32 2.56 -10.62
CA LEU A 103 -3.07 2.30 -9.92
C LEU A 103 -2.56 3.55 -9.21
N GLN A 104 -2.55 4.71 -9.89
CA GLN A 104 -2.18 5.99 -9.29
C GLN A 104 -3.04 6.32 -8.06
N LEU A 105 -4.37 6.14 -8.17
CA LEU A 105 -5.29 6.34 -7.05
C LEU A 105 -5.00 5.37 -5.87
N GLY A 106 -4.68 4.12 -6.18
CA GLY A 106 -4.30 3.12 -5.19
C GLY A 106 -2.99 3.47 -4.46
N TYR A 107 -1.97 3.96 -5.18
CA TYR A 107 -0.74 4.47 -4.58
C TYR A 107 -1.00 5.68 -3.69
N PHE A 108 -1.82 6.62 -4.16
CA PHE A 108 -2.24 7.79 -3.40
C PHE A 108 -2.89 7.40 -2.06
N TYR A 109 -3.86 6.47 -2.07
CA TYR A 109 -4.50 6.04 -0.82
C TYR A 109 -3.53 5.37 0.15
N LYS A 110 -2.60 4.52 -0.35
CA LYS A 110 -1.58 3.88 0.50
C LYS A 110 -0.65 4.91 1.16
N MET A 111 -0.22 5.91 0.40
CA MET A 111 0.59 7.02 0.92
C MET A 111 -0.18 7.83 1.98
N ALA A 112 -1.42 8.25 1.68
CA ALA A 112 -2.23 9.02 2.61
C ALA A 112 -2.47 8.27 3.93
N GLN A 113 -2.79 6.97 3.84
CA GLN A 113 -2.89 6.09 5.01
C GLN A 113 -1.59 6.03 5.81
N HIS A 114 -0.45 5.85 5.15
CA HIS A 114 0.85 5.82 5.82
C HIS A 114 1.12 7.12 6.61
N TYR A 115 0.82 8.28 6.03
CA TYR A 115 1.02 9.57 6.71
C TYR A 115 0.06 9.72 7.90
N LEU A 116 -1.21 9.37 7.72
CA LEU A 116 -2.21 9.46 8.80
C LEU A 116 -1.91 8.47 9.95
N ASP A 117 -1.42 7.27 9.65
CA ASP A 117 -0.96 6.32 10.68
C ASP A 117 0.21 6.88 11.49
N ASN A 118 1.19 7.50 10.83
CA ASN A 118 2.33 8.11 11.51
C ASN A 118 1.90 9.30 12.37
N LEU A 119 1.02 10.17 11.84
CA LEU A 119 0.50 11.32 12.58
C LEU A 119 -0.37 10.90 13.76
N GLU A 120 -1.25 9.91 13.61
CA GLU A 120 -2.08 9.37 14.70
C GLU A 120 -1.21 8.91 15.87
N ASN A 121 -0.18 8.12 15.56
CA ASN A 121 0.75 7.59 16.57
C ASN A 121 1.54 8.71 17.25
N LEU A 122 2.00 9.70 16.48
CA LEU A 122 2.76 10.83 17.02
C LEU A 122 1.89 11.73 17.90
N PHE A 123 0.67 12.05 17.47
CA PHE A 123 -0.30 12.80 18.27
C PHE A 123 -0.64 12.08 19.56
N ARG A 124 -0.87 10.76 19.49
CA ARG A 124 -1.10 9.93 20.69
C ARG A 124 0.09 9.95 21.65
N ALA A 125 1.31 9.84 21.14
CA ALA A 125 2.53 9.91 21.95
C ALA A 125 2.76 11.28 22.61
N LYS A 126 2.19 12.35 22.04
CA LYS A 126 2.21 13.72 22.60
C LYS A 126 0.97 14.08 23.42
N TYR A 127 0.07 13.11 23.65
CA TYR A 127 -1.20 13.32 24.36
C TYR A 127 -2.16 14.31 23.66
N PHE A 128 -2.04 14.48 22.34
CA PHE A 128 -2.97 15.26 21.52
C PHE A 128 -4.11 14.36 21.03
N PHE A 129 -5.01 13.99 21.95
CA PHE A 129 -6.03 12.98 21.70
C PHE A 129 -7.04 13.37 20.61
N ASP A 130 -7.45 14.64 20.55
CA ASP A 130 -8.40 15.12 19.54
C ASP A 130 -7.80 15.03 18.13
N HIS A 131 -6.54 15.42 17.96
CA HIS A 131 -5.80 15.29 16.70
C HIS A 131 -5.58 13.84 16.31
N SER A 132 -5.27 12.97 17.28
CA SER A 132 -5.15 11.53 17.06
C SER A 132 -6.48 10.94 16.57
N LYS A 133 -7.60 11.34 17.19
CA LYS A 133 -8.94 10.93 16.76
C LYS A 133 -9.27 11.43 15.36
N LYS A 134 -8.94 12.69 15.03
CA LYS A 134 -9.12 13.28 13.70
C LYS A 134 -8.34 12.52 12.63
N ALA A 135 -7.05 12.26 12.87
CA ALA A 135 -6.20 11.45 12.00
C ALA A 135 -6.75 10.03 11.79
N TYR A 136 -7.26 9.41 12.86
CA TYR A 136 -7.90 8.11 12.77
C TYR A 136 -9.18 8.13 11.91
N THR A 137 -10.05 9.13 12.08
CA THR A 137 -11.26 9.27 11.27
C THR A 137 -10.95 9.52 9.79
N ASP A 138 -9.97 10.37 9.49
CA ASP A 138 -9.57 10.64 8.10
C ASP A 138 -8.93 9.39 7.46
N LYS A 139 -8.18 8.61 8.24
CA LYS A 139 -7.65 7.32 7.79
C LYS A 139 -8.76 6.36 7.41
N LEU A 140 -9.82 6.26 8.23
CA LEU A 140 -10.98 5.43 7.91
C LEU A 140 -11.70 5.91 6.65
N ARG A 141 -11.83 7.23 6.45
CA ARG A 141 -12.39 7.83 5.23
C ARG A 141 -11.61 7.38 4.00
N PHE A 142 -10.29 7.50 4.00
CA PHE A 142 -9.46 7.06 2.87
C PHE A 142 -9.53 5.55 2.63
N ARG A 143 -9.59 4.73 3.69
CA ARG A 143 -9.78 3.29 3.57
C ARG A 143 -11.14 2.93 2.97
N ALA A 144 -12.20 3.63 3.33
CA ALA A 144 -13.52 3.44 2.74
C ALA A 144 -13.52 3.83 1.25
N SER A 145 -12.93 5.00 0.91
CA SER A 145 -12.75 5.44 -0.47
C SER A 145 -11.97 4.43 -1.31
N GLN A 146 -10.89 3.88 -0.76
CA GLN A 146 -10.08 2.84 -1.40
C GLN A 146 -10.90 1.58 -1.69
N LYS A 147 -11.58 1.01 -0.68
CA LYS A 147 -12.41 -0.19 -0.85
C LYS A 147 -13.47 -0.02 -1.93
N LEU A 148 -14.16 1.12 -1.94
CA LEU A 148 -15.16 1.43 -2.97
C LEU A 148 -14.57 1.38 -4.38
N HIS A 149 -13.31 1.79 -4.56
CA HIS A 149 -12.63 1.76 -5.86
C HIS A 149 -12.11 0.37 -6.20
N GLU A 150 -11.62 -0.39 -5.22
CA GLU A 150 -11.18 -1.78 -5.43
C GLU A 150 -12.33 -2.65 -5.92
N HIS A 151 -13.55 -2.49 -5.38
CA HIS A 151 -14.73 -3.20 -5.89
C HIS A 151 -15.02 -2.87 -7.36
N LYS A 152 -14.99 -1.59 -7.75
CA LYS A 152 -15.16 -1.19 -9.16
C LYS A 152 -14.07 -1.76 -10.08
N LEU A 153 -12.86 -1.91 -9.56
CA LEU A 153 -11.73 -2.46 -10.29
C LEU A 153 -11.89 -3.98 -10.47
N LEU A 154 -12.34 -4.68 -9.41
CA LEU A 154 -12.73 -6.08 -9.47
C LEU A 154 -13.85 -6.29 -10.50
N ASP A 155 -14.92 -5.49 -10.48
CA ASP A 155 -16.01 -5.55 -11.46
C ASP A 155 -15.48 -5.35 -12.90
N PHE A 156 -14.52 -4.43 -13.09
CA PHE A 156 -13.86 -4.23 -14.38
C PHE A 156 -13.04 -5.46 -14.82
N PHE A 157 -12.30 -6.08 -13.90
CA PHE A 157 -11.54 -7.29 -14.20
C PHE A 157 -12.45 -8.49 -14.46
N GLU A 158 -13.55 -8.61 -13.73
CA GLU A 158 -14.59 -9.62 -13.96
C GLU A 158 -15.21 -9.42 -15.35
N TYR A 159 -15.59 -8.19 -15.72
CA TYR A 159 -16.06 -7.88 -17.07
C TYR A 159 -15.01 -8.20 -18.14
N LYS A 160 -13.73 -7.86 -17.92
CA LYS A 160 -12.65 -8.17 -18.88
C LYS A 160 -12.40 -9.67 -19.00
N ARG A 161 -12.44 -10.40 -17.88
CA ARG A 161 -12.36 -11.85 -17.83
C ARG A 161 -13.54 -12.45 -18.59
N GLU A 162 -14.76 -11.99 -18.37
CA GLU A 162 -15.94 -12.42 -19.12
C GLU A 162 -15.79 -12.15 -20.62
N GLU A 163 -15.30 -10.97 -21.03
CA GLU A 163 -15.04 -10.64 -22.43
C GLU A 163 -14.02 -11.60 -23.07
N LEU A 164 -12.89 -11.86 -22.38
CA LEU A 164 -11.87 -12.81 -22.79
C LEU A 164 -12.44 -14.22 -22.87
N THR A 165 -13.14 -14.67 -21.82
CA THR A 165 -13.79 -15.98 -21.78
C THR A 165 -14.80 -16.12 -22.91
N ASN A 166 -15.60 -15.10 -23.24
CA ASN A 166 -16.54 -15.14 -24.35
C ASN A 166 -15.83 -15.23 -25.72
N ARG A 167 -14.72 -14.52 -25.92
CA ARG A 167 -13.90 -14.63 -27.15
C ARG A 167 -13.24 -16.01 -27.28
N PHE A 168 -12.82 -16.61 -26.18
CA PHE A 168 -12.22 -17.94 -26.15
C PHE A 168 -13.24 -19.08 -26.06
N ARG A 169 -14.52 -18.79 -25.82
CA ARG A 169 -15.60 -19.79 -25.71
C ARG A 169 -15.81 -20.54 -27.01
N THR A 170 -15.58 -19.91 -28.16
CA THR A 170 -15.62 -20.54 -29.49
C THR A 170 -14.47 -21.55 -29.70
N HIS A 171 -13.43 -21.51 -28.87
CA HIS A 171 -12.24 -22.35 -28.95
C HIS A 171 -11.94 -23.05 -27.62
N TYR A 172 -12.97 -23.42 -26.86
CA TYR A 172 -12.85 -24.10 -25.57
C TYR A 172 -11.92 -25.33 -25.64
N LEU A 173 -12.01 -26.11 -26.74
CA LEU A 173 -11.15 -27.26 -27.01
C LEU A 173 -9.65 -26.90 -27.07
N LEU A 174 -9.29 -25.80 -27.72
CA LEU A 174 -7.90 -25.37 -27.81
C LEU A 174 -7.37 -24.91 -26.46
N TYR A 175 -8.19 -24.19 -25.69
CA TYR A 175 -7.81 -23.76 -24.35
C TYR A 175 -7.53 -24.95 -23.42
N THR A 176 -8.41 -25.96 -23.43
CA THR A 176 -8.21 -27.19 -22.65
C THR A 176 -7.00 -28.00 -23.13
N LEU A 177 -6.73 -28.01 -24.44
CA LEU A 177 -5.54 -28.66 -25.01
C LEU A 177 -4.25 -27.97 -24.57
N PHE A 178 -4.17 -26.64 -24.67
CA PHE A 178 -2.99 -25.89 -24.23
C PHE A 178 -2.78 -26.00 -22.72
N GLY A 179 -3.85 -25.99 -21.92
CA GLY A 179 -3.79 -26.25 -20.48
C GLY A 179 -3.25 -27.65 -20.17
N GLY A 180 -3.76 -28.68 -20.86
CA GLY A 180 -3.29 -30.05 -20.71
C GLY A 180 -1.82 -30.24 -21.14
N ILE A 181 -1.45 -29.71 -22.30
CA ILE A 181 -0.07 -29.74 -22.82
C ILE A 181 0.87 -29.01 -21.85
N GLY A 182 0.48 -27.82 -21.38
CA GLY A 182 1.24 -27.04 -20.41
C GLY A 182 1.45 -27.80 -19.10
N MET A 183 0.41 -28.46 -18.58
CA MET A 183 0.50 -29.27 -17.37
C MET A 183 1.46 -30.46 -17.53
N ILE A 184 1.39 -31.16 -18.67
CA ILE A 184 2.27 -32.29 -18.97
C ILE A 184 3.73 -31.83 -19.09
N ILE A 185 3.99 -30.74 -19.83
CA ILE A 185 5.35 -30.17 -19.99
C ILE A 185 5.90 -29.67 -18.65
N PHE A 186 5.07 -28.98 -17.86
CA PHE A 186 5.45 -28.48 -16.55
C PHE A 186 5.83 -29.64 -15.62
N TRP A 187 4.99 -30.67 -15.55
CA TRP A 187 5.28 -31.83 -14.71
C TRP A 187 6.55 -32.54 -15.18
N ARG A 188 6.71 -32.76 -16.49
CA ARG A 188 7.95 -33.31 -17.07
C ARG A 188 9.18 -32.50 -16.67
N GLY A 189 9.13 -31.18 -16.75
CA GLY A 189 10.22 -30.30 -16.33
C GLY A 189 10.59 -30.46 -14.85
N ILE A 190 9.58 -30.69 -13.98
CA ILE A 190 9.83 -31.01 -12.57
C ILE A 190 10.57 -32.34 -12.43
N TRP A 191 10.13 -33.41 -13.12
CA TRP A 191 10.84 -34.70 -13.09
C TRP A 191 12.29 -34.57 -13.56
N ASP A 192 12.50 -33.93 -14.71
CA ASP A 192 13.84 -33.72 -15.27
C ASP A 192 14.73 -32.89 -14.33
N LEU A 193 14.16 -31.89 -13.65
CA LEU A 193 14.87 -31.11 -12.64
C LEU A 193 15.25 -31.96 -11.42
N THR A 194 14.35 -32.82 -10.95
CA THR A 194 14.62 -33.71 -9.80
C THR A 194 15.74 -34.70 -10.07
N TYR A 195 15.91 -35.15 -11.31
CA TYR A 195 17.03 -36.02 -11.70
C TYR A 195 18.39 -35.30 -11.69
N ASN A 196 18.41 -34.00 -11.92
CA ASN A 196 19.64 -33.20 -11.98
C ASN A 196 20.11 -32.70 -10.61
N ILE A 197 19.28 -32.79 -9.57
CA ILE A 197 19.64 -32.38 -8.21
C ILE A 197 20.22 -33.59 -7.46
N PRO A 198 21.51 -33.55 -7.06
CA PRO A 198 22.18 -34.71 -6.44
C PRO A 198 21.49 -35.22 -5.17
N ILE A 199 20.89 -34.32 -4.40
CA ILE A 199 20.23 -34.62 -3.12
C ILE A 199 18.92 -35.38 -3.37
N VAL A 200 18.11 -34.95 -4.33
CA VAL A 200 16.82 -35.56 -4.67
C VAL A 200 17.00 -36.87 -5.45
N ARG A 201 18.12 -37.01 -6.16
CA ARG A 201 18.46 -38.24 -6.90
C ARG A 201 18.65 -39.46 -6.00
N THR A 202 19.00 -39.27 -4.73
CA THR A 202 19.13 -40.38 -3.77
C THR A 202 17.78 -40.73 -3.15
N ASP A 203 17.44 -42.02 -3.08
CA ASP A 203 16.14 -42.49 -2.58
C ASP A 203 15.81 -41.93 -1.19
N LEU A 204 16.80 -41.90 -0.29
CA LEU A 204 16.65 -41.31 1.05
C LEU A 204 16.43 -39.80 1.01
N GLY A 205 17.13 -39.08 0.13
CA GLY A 205 16.98 -37.63 0.00
C GLY A 205 15.61 -37.23 -0.57
N ALA A 206 15.08 -37.99 -1.54
CA ALA A 206 13.73 -37.80 -2.06
C ALA A 206 12.66 -38.01 -0.98
N ILE A 207 12.80 -39.07 -0.16
CA ILE A 207 11.86 -39.37 0.94
C ILE A 207 11.88 -38.25 1.97
N ILE A 208 13.06 -37.78 2.39
CA ILE A 208 13.19 -36.73 3.41
C ILE A 208 12.60 -35.40 2.90
N ILE A 209 12.89 -35.02 1.65
CA ILE A 209 12.36 -33.79 1.05
C ILE A 209 10.85 -33.90 0.84
N GLY A 210 10.35 -35.05 0.39
CA GLY A 210 8.91 -35.30 0.24
C GLY A 210 8.16 -35.20 1.57
N LEU A 211 8.70 -35.81 2.63
CA LEU A 211 8.15 -35.73 3.98
C LEU A 211 8.14 -34.28 4.49
N PHE A 212 9.21 -33.53 4.23
CA PHE A 212 9.32 -32.13 4.61
C PHE A 212 8.26 -31.26 3.90
N ILE A 213 8.12 -31.41 2.57
CA ILE A 213 7.11 -30.67 1.79
C ILE A 213 5.70 -31.02 2.26
N MET A 214 5.40 -32.30 2.51
CA MET A 214 4.11 -32.72 3.05
C MET A 214 3.83 -32.11 4.43
N THR A 215 4.83 -32.06 5.31
CA THR A 215 4.71 -31.47 6.64
C THR A 215 4.42 -29.97 6.56
N VAL A 216 5.15 -29.24 5.72
CA VAL A 216 4.95 -27.79 5.52
C VAL A 216 3.57 -27.52 4.91
N THR A 217 3.16 -28.32 3.93
CA THR A 217 1.86 -28.16 3.26
C THR A 217 0.70 -28.47 4.21
N GLY A 218 0.80 -29.54 5.00
CA GLY A 218 -0.18 -29.86 6.05
C GLY A 218 -0.25 -28.80 7.14
N PHE A 219 0.89 -28.23 7.54
CA PHE A 219 0.94 -27.13 8.49
C PHE A 219 0.26 -25.87 7.94
N MET A 220 0.54 -25.48 6.69
CA MET A 220 -0.11 -24.34 6.05
C MET A 220 -1.63 -24.53 5.94
N ALA A 221 -2.09 -25.73 5.56
CA ALA A 221 -3.52 -26.05 5.53
C ALA A 221 -4.16 -25.93 6.91
N SER A 222 -3.48 -26.42 7.96
CA SER A 222 -3.98 -26.35 9.34
C SER A 222 -4.09 -24.92 9.89
N LEU A 223 -3.30 -23.98 9.38
CA LEU A 223 -3.40 -22.56 9.73
C LEU A 223 -4.59 -21.90 9.02
N GLY A 224 -4.91 -22.35 7.81
CA GLY A 224 -6.04 -21.87 7.02
C GLY A 224 -7.38 -22.15 7.71
N ASP A 225 -7.60 -23.38 8.18
CA ASP A 225 -8.89 -23.78 8.78
C ASP A 225 -9.18 -23.09 10.13
N ARG A 226 -8.14 -22.78 10.93
CA ARG A 226 -8.32 -22.04 12.20
C ARG A 226 -8.76 -20.59 12.00
N SER A 227 -8.50 -20.00 10.83
CA SER A 227 -8.91 -18.63 10.52
C SER A 227 -10.40 -18.53 10.13
N ILE A 228 -10.97 -19.61 9.60
CA ILE A 228 -12.36 -19.64 9.11
C ILE A 228 -13.32 -20.06 10.23
N ILE A 229 -12.93 -21.02 11.08
CA ILE A 229 -13.81 -21.57 12.13
C ILE A 229 -13.96 -20.60 13.33
N SER A 230 -12.99 -19.71 13.59
CA SER A 230 -13.10 -18.73 14.69
C SER A 230 -13.99 -17.51 14.40
N THR A 231 -14.48 -17.37 13.16
CA THR A 231 -15.39 -16.27 12.78
C THR A 231 -16.86 -16.68 12.86
N THR A 232 -17.17 -17.97 12.77
CA THR A 232 -18.56 -18.46 12.78
C THR A 232 -19.13 -18.67 14.19
N ASP A 233 -18.31 -18.93 15.20
CA ASP A 233 -18.79 -19.18 16.58
C ASP A 233 -19.05 -17.90 17.42
N LYS A 234 -19.02 -16.71 16.80
CA LYS A 234 -19.31 -15.44 17.50
C LYS A 234 -20.61 -14.76 17.08
N PHE A 235 -21.45 -15.43 16.29
CA PHE A 235 -22.76 -14.90 15.87
C PHE A 235 -23.97 -15.60 16.48
N GLU A 236 -23.77 -16.52 17.42
CA GLU A 236 -24.84 -17.10 18.23
C GLU A 236 -24.50 -16.97 19.72
N GLU A 237 -24.68 -15.75 20.26
CA GLU A 237 -25.05 -15.51 21.66
C GLU A 237 -25.66 -14.09 21.81
#